data_AF-A0A250JQI2-F1
#
_entry.id   AF-A0A250JQI2-F1
#
_cell.length_a   1.000
_cell.length_b   1.000
_cell.length_c   1.000
_cell.angle_alpha   90.00
_cell.angle_beta   90.00
_cell.angle_gamma   90.00
#
_symmetry.space_group_name_H-M   'P 1'
#
loop_
_entity.id
_entity.type
_entity.pdbx_description
1 polymer ?
#
loop_
_entity_poly.entity_id
_entity_poly.type
_entity_poly.pdbx_seq_one_letter_code
_entity_poly.pdbx_strand_id
1 'polypeptide(L)'
;MALTAFTSRLGRGQGRIRPQRAAPASGEYLFVLGDEEPGRRFELGPGDFAEVTQAVDVTGVALVRCALRLRVPPGVPAGLAWEASLVVGGVKYARCLGRPGRERLVGDMAANISKLSGVHTVGVRLELISP
;
A
#
# COMPACT_ATOMS: atom_id res chain seq x y z
N MET A 1 4.52 -22.78 -4.44
CA MET A 1 3.64 -21.60 -4.61
C MET A 1 3.96 -20.93 -5.92
N ALA A 2 2.95 -20.58 -6.72
CA ALA A 2 3.15 -19.79 -7.93
C ALA A 2 3.49 -18.34 -7.55
N LEU A 3 4.44 -17.74 -8.25
CA LEU A 3 4.78 -16.32 -8.08
C LEU A 3 3.65 -15.45 -8.64
N THR A 4 3.28 -14.39 -7.94
CA THR A 4 2.20 -13.48 -8.35
C THR A 4 2.74 -12.13 -8.81
N ALA A 5 1.84 -11.26 -9.27
CA ALA A 5 2.12 -9.86 -9.57
C ALA A 5 2.81 -9.11 -8.42
N PHE A 6 2.65 -9.57 -7.17
CA PHE A 6 3.12 -8.87 -5.97
C PHE A 6 4.24 -9.60 -5.22
N THR A 7 4.57 -10.84 -5.60
CA THR A 7 5.58 -11.66 -4.90
C THR A 7 6.68 -12.21 -5.80
N SER A 8 6.62 -11.98 -7.11
CA SER A 8 7.62 -12.50 -8.07
C SER A 8 9.02 -11.90 -7.91
N ARG A 9 9.16 -10.76 -7.23
CA ARG A 9 10.42 -9.99 -7.16
C ARG A 9 10.69 -9.39 -5.77
N LEU A 10 10.30 -10.09 -4.72
CA LEU A 10 10.59 -9.70 -3.33
C LEU A 10 12.11 -9.47 -3.14
N GLY A 11 12.45 -8.36 -2.48
CA GLY A 11 13.85 -7.99 -2.22
C GLY A 11 14.59 -7.36 -3.41
N ARG A 12 13.97 -7.30 -4.59
CA ARG A 12 14.52 -6.64 -5.80
C ARG A 12 13.75 -5.39 -6.18
N GLY A 13 12.44 -5.54 -6.44
CA GLY A 13 11.53 -4.45 -6.80
C GLY A 13 10.28 -4.39 -5.94
N GLN A 14 10.06 -5.40 -5.08
CA GLN A 14 8.84 -5.58 -4.29
C GLN A 14 9.18 -5.87 -2.82
N GLY A 15 8.24 -5.59 -1.93
CA GLY A 15 8.43 -5.79 -0.50
C GLY A 15 9.40 -4.77 0.08
N ARG A 16 10.16 -5.16 1.11
CA ARG A 16 11.13 -4.26 1.76
C ARG A 16 12.41 -4.19 0.94
N ILE A 17 12.67 -3.04 0.32
CA ILE A 17 13.88 -2.81 -0.50
C ILE A 17 14.52 -1.46 -0.16
N ARG A 18 15.82 -1.33 -0.43
CA ARG A 18 16.47 -0.02 -0.53
C ARG A 18 16.11 0.55 -1.91
N PRO A 19 15.32 1.62 -2.00
CA PRO A 19 14.80 2.10 -3.26
C PRO A 19 15.90 2.71 -4.13
N GLN A 20 15.79 2.53 -5.44
CA GLN A 20 16.65 3.16 -6.44
C GLN A 20 15.99 4.37 -7.10
N ARG A 21 14.66 4.46 -7.04
CA ARG A 21 13.84 5.44 -7.80
C ARG A 21 12.93 6.28 -6.90
N ALA A 22 13.17 6.26 -5.61
CA ALA A 22 12.39 7.01 -4.63
C ALA A 22 13.27 7.31 -3.41
N ALA A 23 13.21 8.54 -2.91
CA ALA A 23 13.76 8.83 -1.59
C ALA A 23 12.81 8.27 -0.52
N PRO A 24 13.30 7.43 0.43
CA PRO A 24 12.55 7.07 1.62
C PRO A 24 12.18 8.32 2.44
N ALA A 25 10.98 8.33 3.01
CA ALA A 25 10.59 9.38 3.95
C ALA A 25 11.32 9.26 5.30
N SER A 26 11.78 8.06 5.64
CA SER A 26 12.57 7.77 6.84
C SER A 26 13.44 6.54 6.61
N GLY A 27 14.63 6.54 7.20
CA GLY A 27 15.61 5.45 7.09
C GLY A 27 16.08 5.20 5.66
N GLU A 28 16.47 3.96 5.38
CA GLU A 28 17.09 3.57 4.10
C GLU A 28 16.21 2.67 3.22
N TYR A 29 15.06 2.24 3.74
CA TYR A 29 14.23 1.22 3.11
C TYR A 29 12.80 1.71 2.89
N LEU A 30 12.15 1.19 1.86
CA LEU A 30 10.72 1.34 1.60
C LEU A 30 10.04 -0.03 1.55
N PHE A 31 8.77 -0.08 1.96
CA PHE A 31 7.87 -1.17 1.60
C PHE A 31 7.20 -0.82 0.28
N VAL A 32 7.56 -1.56 -0.78
CA VAL A 32 7.01 -1.38 -2.12
C VAL A 32 5.88 -2.37 -2.34
N LEU A 33 4.66 -1.84 -2.45
CA LEU A 33 3.47 -2.56 -2.88
C LEU A 33 3.31 -2.33 -4.39
N GLY A 34 3.34 -3.40 -5.19
CA GLY A 34 3.51 -3.31 -6.65
C GLY A 34 4.94 -3.63 -7.05
N ASP A 35 5.58 -2.80 -7.90
CA ASP A 35 6.99 -2.93 -8.27
C ASP A 35 7.64 -1.55 -8.42
N GLU A 36 8.88 -1.40 -7.98
CA GLU A 36 9.66 -0.16 -8.16
C GLU A 36 10.08 0.04 -9.62
N GLU A 37 10.33 -1.04 -10.36
CA GLU A 37 10.76 -1.01 -11.74
C GLU A 37 9.56 -0.79 -12.68
N PRO A 38 9.53 0.31 -13.47
CA PRO A 38 8.46 0.56 -14.41
C PRO A 38 8.42 -0.45 -15.56
N GLY A 39 7.28 -0.49 -16.24
CA GLY A 39 7.11 -1.27 -17.48
C GLY A 39 6.69 -2.72 -17.25
N ARG A 40 6.64 -3.18 -15.99
CA ARG A 40 6.09 -4.50 -15.66
C ARG A 40 4.57 -4.48 -15.70
N ARG A 41 4.01 -5.49 -16.34
CA ARG A 41 2.58 -5.66 -16.55
C ARG A 41 2.16 -7.02 -16.04
N PHE A 42 1.02 -7.05 -15.36
CA PHE A 42 0.40 -8.25 -14.85
C PHE A 42 -1.10 -8.17 -15.16
N GLU A 43 -1.74 -9.31 -15.36
CA GLU A 43 -3.19 -9.40 -15.42
C GLU A 43 -3.74 -9.28 -14.01
N LEU A 44 -4.55 -8.25 -13.77
CA LEU A 44 -5.15 -7.94 -12.48
C LEU A 44 -6.64 -7.66 -12.66
N GLY A 45 -7.44 -8.11 -11.70
CA GLY A 45 -8.86 -7.82 -11.60
C GLY A 45 -9.20 -6.91 -10.40
N PRO A 46 -10.43 -6.38 -10.35
CA PRO A 46 -10.93 -5.71 -9.15
C PRO A 46 -10.84 -6.62 -7.92
N GLY A 47 -10.34 -6.10 -6.82
CA GLY A 47 -10.10 -6.84 -5.57
C GLY A 47 -8.71 -7.44 -5.45
N ASP A 48 -7.89 -7.44 -6.51
CA ASP A 48 -6.48 -7.83 -6.38
C ASP A 48 -5.70 -6.79 -5.59
N PHE A 49 -4.92 -7.25 -4.60
CA PHE A 49 -4.16 -6.36 -3.73
C PHE A 49 -2.78 -6.90 -3.34
N ALA A 50 -1.91 -5.95 -3.00
CA ALA A 50 -0.69 -6.17 -2.23
C ALA A 50 -0.81 -5.49 -0.88
N GLU A 51 -0.32 -6.13 0.17
CA GLU A 51 -0.45 -5.61 1.52
C GLU A 51 0.83 -5.91 2.34
N VAL A 52 1.23 -4.93 3.15
CA VAL A 52 2.23 -5.11 4.20
C VAL A 52 1.55 -4.95 5.55
N THR A 53 1.67 -5.94 6.41
CA THR A 53 1.01 -5.99 7.71
C THR A 53 1.94 -6.35 8.84
N GLN A 54 1.58 -5.93 10.04
CA GLN A 54 2.20 -6.32 11.29
C GLN A 54 1.12 -6.54 12.36
N ALA A 55 1.31 -7.53 13.22
CA ALA A 55 0.51 -7.67 14.44
C ALA A 55 0.98 -6.63 15.47
N VAL A 56 0.05 -5.80 15.95
CA VAL A 56 0.33 -4.68 16.87
C VAL A 56 -0.69 -4.71 18.00
N ASP A 57 -0.23 -4.64 19.25
CA ASP A 57 -1.13 -4.32 20.37
C ASP A 57 -1.47 -2.84 20.31
N VAL A 58 -2.74 -2.53 20.07
CA VAL A 58 -3.23 -1.16 19.92
C VAL A 58 -3.92 -0.64 21.17
N THR A 59 -3.82 -1.34 22.30
CA THR A 59 -4.41 -0.92 23.57
C THR A 59 -3.90 0.47 23.97
N GLY A 60 -4.83 1.43 24.10
CA GLY A 60 -4.50 2.82 24.44
C GLY A 60 -3.91 3.65 23.30
N VAL A 61 -3.83 3.12 22.08
CA VAL A 61 -3.36 3.86 20.90
C VAL A 61 -4.51 4.64 20.28
N ALA A 62 -4.34 5.95 20.11
CA ALA A 62 -5.36 6.80 19.48
C ALA A 62 -5.34 6.73 17.94
N LEU A 63 -4.14 6.75 17.35
CA LEU A 63 -3.94 6.86 15.91
C LEU A 63 -2.89 5.87 15.41
N VAL A 64 -3.13 5.32 14.21
CA VAL A 64 -2.09 4.75 13.35
C VAL A 64 -1.88 5.69 12.18
N ARG A 65 -0.61 5.92 11.82
CA ARG A 65 -0.23 6.88 10.77
C ARG A 65 0.79 6.26 9.83
N CYS A 66 0.72 6.61 8.55
CA CYS A 66 1.77 6.28 7.60
C CYS A 66 1.96 7.41 6.59
N ALA A 67 3.21 7.55 6.11
CA ALA A 67 3.52 8.34 4.93
C ALA A 67 3.67 7.39 3.73
N LEU A 68 3.12 7.77 2.58
CA LEU A 68 3.26 6.98 1.36
C LEU A 68 3.42 7.84 0.12
N ARG A 69 3.96 7.23 -0.92
CA ARG A 69 4.02 7.76 -2.29
C ARG A 69 3.26 6.78 -3.18
N LEU A 70 2.14 7.23 -3.74
CA LEU A 70 1.33 6.45 -4.67
C LEU A 70 1.67 6.86 -6.11
N ARG A 71 2.20 5.93 -6.89
CA ARG A 71 2.49 6.12 -8.32
C ARG A 71 1.50 5.29 -9.14
N VAL A 72 0.70 5.94 -9.97
CA VAL A 72 -0.31 5.26 -10.79
C VAL A 72 0.07 5.33 -12.27
N PRO A 73 0.09 4.21 -12.99
CA PRO A 73 0.35 4.23 -14.43
C PRO A 73 -0.74 5.01 -15.19
N PRO A 74 -0.47 5.56 -16.38
CA PRO A 74 -1.48 6.25 -17.18
C PRO A 74 -2.59 5.32 -17.70
N GLY A 75 -2.26 4.04 -17.96
CA GLY A 75 -3.19 3.06 -18.54
C GLY A 75 -4.03 2.31 -17.52
N VAL A 76 -4.67 2.99 -16.57
CA VAL A 76 -5.66 2.34 -15.69
C VAL A 76 -6.93 2.08 -16.52
N PRO A 77 -7.49 0.85 -16.54
CA PRO A 77 -8.73 0.57 -17.26
C PRO A 77 -9.89 1.46 -16.82
N ALA A 78 -10.78 1.79 -17.76
CA ALA A 78 -11.96 2.60 -17.47
C ALA A 78 -12.85 1.91 -16.42
N GLY A 79 -13.36 2.70 -15.47
CA GLY A 79 -14.17 2.20 -14.36
C GLY A 79 -13.37 1.59 -13.21
N LEU A 80 -12.03 1.55 -13.29
CA LEU A 80 -11.17 1.06 -12.21
C LEU A 80 -10.27 2.17 -11.65
N ALA A 81 -9.82 1.98 -10.41
CA ALA A 81 -8.86 2.87 -9.75
C ALA A 81 -7.91 2.12 -8.83
N TRP A 82 -6.70 2.66 -8.65
CA TRP A 82 -5.79 2.21 -7.61
C TRP A 82 -6.06 2.96 -6.31
N GLU A 83 -6.33 2.22 -5.24
CA GLU A 83 -6.53 2.71 -3.89
C GLU A 83 -5.38 2.29 -2.99
N ALA A 84 -4.80 3.24 -2.26
CA ALA A 84 -3.93 2.95 -1.12
C ALA A 84 -4.70 3.17 0.18
N SER A 85 -4.69 2.18 1.07
CA SER A 85 -5.50 2.17 2.29
C SER A 85 -4.70 1.77 3.53
N LEU A 86 -4.98 2.41 4.66
CA LEU A 86 -4.61 1.92 6.00
C LEU A 86 -5.68 0.95 6.47
N VAL A 87 -5.26 -0.28 6.78
CA VAL A 87 -6.13 -1.36 7.25
C VAL A 87 -5.83 -1.74 8.68
N VAL A 88 -6.87 -2.03 9.47
CA VAL A 88 -6.75 -2.58 10.82
C VAL A 88 -7.77 -3.70 10.98
N GLY A 89 -7.31 -4.91 11.26
CA GLY A 89 -8.16 -6.12 11.29
C GLY A 89 -8.87 -6.39 9.96
N GLY A 90 -8.24 -6.02 8.83
CA GLY A 90 -8.83 -6.13 7.49
C GLY A 90 -9.82 -5.01 7.11
N VAL A 91 -10.17 -4.12 8.03
CA VAL A 91 -11.06 -2.98 7.78
C VAL A 91 -10.26 -1.77 7.33
N LYS A 92 -10.69 -1.08 6.26
CA LYS A 92 -10.08 0.15 5.76
C LYS A 92 -10.52 1.35 6.61
N TYR A 93 -9.58 1.99 7.32
CA TYR A 93 -9.87 3.15 8.17
C TYR A 93 -9.51 4.49 7.51
N ALA A 94 -8.55 4.48 6.59
CA ALA A 94 -8.20 5.65 5.78
C ALA A 94 -7.80 5.19 4.38
N ARG A 95 -8.10 6.01 3.36
CA ARG A 95 -7.87 5.66 1.96
C ARG A 95 -7.53 6.88 1.13
N CYS A 96 -6.74 6.67 0.07
CA CYS A 96 -6.54 7.65 -0.98
C CYS A 96 -6.53 6.98 -2.36
N LEU A 97 -7.25 7.62 -3.30
CA LEU A 97 -7.23 7.22 -4.70
C LEU A 97 -6.09 7.92 -5.42
N GLY A 98 -5.42 7.17 -6.30
CA GLY A 98 -4.45 7.72 -7.24
C GLY A 98 -5.10 8.08 -8.58
N ARG A 99 -4.63 9.16 -9.20
CA ARG A 99 -5.09 9.56 -10.54
C ARG A 99 -4.20 8.89 -11.59
N PRO A 100 -4.76 8.37 -12.70
CA PRO A 100 -3.96 7.78 -13.77
C PRO A 100 -2.84 8.71 -14.24
N GLY A 101 -1.63 8.16 -14.38
CA GLY A 101 -0.44 8.88 -14.85
C GLY A 101 0.10 9.92 -13.86
N ARG A 102 -0.35 9.91 -12.60
CA ARG A 102 0.10 10.84 -11.57
C ARG A 102 0.81 10.13 -10.43
N GLU A 103 1.74 10.86 -9.83
CA GLU A 103 2.29 10.56 -8.53
C GLU A 103 1.58 11.43 -7.48
N ARG A 104 1.29 10.84 -6.31
CA ARG A 104 0.74 11.51 -5.14
C ARG A 104 1.58 11.19 -3.91
N LEU A 105 2.15 12.21 -3.30
CA LEU A 105 2.74 12.12 -1.97
C LEU A 105 1.65 12.33 -0.91
N VAL A 106 1.54 11.40 0.04
CA VAL A 106 0.69 11.50 1.21
C VAL A 106 1.61 11.48 2.42
N GLY A 107 1.89 12.67 2.96
CA GLY A 107 2.82 12.82 4.09
C GLY A 107 2.25 12.29 5.41
N ASP A 108 0.92 12.24 5.53
CA ASP A 108 0.23 11.76 6.73
C ASP A 108 -1.14 11.18 6.38
N MET A 109 -1.21 9.86 6.22
CA MET A 109 -2.47 9.12 6.21
C MET A 109 -2.68 8.57 7.61
N ALA A 110 -3.80 8.93 8.25
CA ALA A 110 -4.06 8.60 9.64
C ALA A 110 -5.41 7.90 9.82
N ALA A 111 -5.42 6.88 10.69
CA ALA A 111 -6.60 6.13 11.08
C ALA A 111 -6.85 6.32 12.59
N ASN A 112 -8.06 6.74 12.97
CA ASN A 112 -8.48 6.78 14.37
C ASN A 112 -8.88 5.38 14.82
N ILE A 113 -8.14 4.86 15.79
CA ILE A 113 -8.33 3.54 16.37
C ILE A 113 -8.50 3.59 17.89
N SER A 114 -8.84 4.75 18.45
CA SER A 114 -8.92 4.98 19.90
C SER A 114 -9.96 4.11 20.63
N LYS A 115 -10.81 3.42 19.87
CA LYS A 115 -11.85 2.50 20.38
C LYS A 115 -11.44 1.02 20.28
N LEU A 116 -10.26 0.73 19.73
CA LEU A 116 -9.74 -0.63 19.62
C LEU A 116 -8.83 -0.95 20.82
N SER A 117 -8.75 -2.22 21.16
CA SER A 117 -7.84 -2.76 22.18
C SER A 117 -7.40 -4.18 21.81
N GLY A 118 -6.29 -4.62 22.39
CA GLY A 118 -5.66 -5.90 22.11
C GLY A 118 -4.82 -5.91 20.83
N VAL A 119 -4.44 -7.10 20.37
CA VAL A 119 -3.61 -7.28 19.18
C VAL A 119 -4.47 -7.26 17.93
N HIS A 120 -4.16 -6.34 17.01
CA HIS A 120 -4.78 -6.23 15.69
C HIS A 120 -3.72 -6.31 14.59
N THR A 121 -4.10 -6.85 13.44
CA THR A 121 -3.28 -6.76 12.23
C THR A 121 -3.42 -5.37 11.64
N VAL A 122 -2.35 -4.58 11.69
CA VAL A 122 -2.27 -3.23 11.13
C VAL A 122 -1.47 -3.29 9.83
N GLY A 123 -1.93 -2.63 8.77
CA GLY A 123 -1.24 -2.69 7.49
C GLY A 123 -1.54 -1.55 6.53
N VAL A 124 -0.76 -1.52 5.45
CA VAL A 124 -1.01 -0.67 4.29
C VAL A 124 -1.28 -1.58 3.10
N ARG A 125 -2.39 -1.32 2.39
CA ARG A 125 -2.84 -2.06 1.22
C ARG A 125 -2.82 -1.19 -0.02
N LEU A 126 -2.37 -1.75 -1.13
CA LEU A 126 -2.59 -1.24 -2.48
C LEU A 126 -3.53 -2.19 -3.21
N GLU A 127 -4.67 -1.69 -3.67
CA GLU A 127 -5.74 -2.52 -4.27
C GLU A 127 -6.28 -1.88 -5.55
N LEU A 128 -6.57 -2.71 -6.54
CA LEU A 128 -7.32 -2.30 -7.72
C LEU A 128 -8.82 -2.43 -7.42
N ILE A 129 -9.56 -1.33 -7.47
CA ILE A 129 -10.99 -1.29 -7.11
C ILE A 129 -11.86 -0.81 -8.26
N SER A 130 -13.15 -1.08 -8.16
CA SER A 130 -14.21 -0.34 -8.86
C SER A 130 -14.73 0.73 -7.89
N PRO A 131 -14.31 2.01 -8.03
CA PRO A 131 -14.57 3.07 -7.05
C PRO A 131 -16.03 3.51 -6.95
#